data_AF-A0A6J4SDL7-F1
#
_entry.id   AF-A0A6J4SDL7-F1
#
_cell.length_a   1.000
_cell.length_b   1.000
_cell.length_c   1.000
_cell.angle_alpha   90.00
_cell.angle_beta   90.00
_cell.angle_gamma   90.00
#
_symmetry.space_group_name_H-M   'P 1'
#
loop_
_entity.id
_entity.type
_entity.pdbx_description
1 polymer ?
#
loop_
_entity_poly.entity_id
_entity_poly.type
_entity_poly.pdbx_seq_one_letter_code
_entity_poly.pdbx_strand_id
1 'polypeptide(L)'
;MQDDHERERLPGGRRGRHVHQAVAVAAEAERRPARRRRGSGVGIGTRPQARRVLSCAHPGAPTRGTVPGAPGARARRAPRTRATASGRGALDPERAGAAARPDAQGSPAMTRRTTLGLLCLLLGVLCAAAPAGAATRTMTYREGPFTLGGFETKTPKTWVRAPQVNGYLTHMDARLVRADGRRVPISRVMLHHIVFLNSSPVAARNRTSCGGRKGQPFWGTGEERQKLILPPGYGYRLRKGDAWWMQTMLMSHSLQGQRVYVEYRMRVVTGRRMTPVRPLWLRANGCSRHPSYDVFGGGAPGSIHERSHTWRMPLTGRIVAAGAHLHGSSTGMTITQPRCEDRTLVDHRSRYAAPSDPVYTLRPVLHEPGPIATGYLLSRTGIPVRAGEPLRVSGFYDNARPHPQVMAISHVYVAPGLPRGVPRCAPLPSDARTHWTRRDGDFTPPAVTVPLNGLDARGRVVEIDRPEGPEVVAGSEATVALRGSRFAPPNLSVARGATVTWRWEDAARHNVLLAGGPRNVASSTRGRGATYRRTFDTPGTYKLFCYLHPVTMQQVVEVRAGD
;
A
#
# COMPACT_ATOMS: atom_id res chain seq x y z
N MET A 1 -13.82 -21.11 -60.34
CA MET A 1 -13.62 -20.65 -61.73
C MET A 1 -13.32 -19.18 -61.62
N GLN A 2 -12.15 -18.64 -61.94
CA GLN A 2 -10.87 -19.16 -62.41
C GLN A 2 -9.90 -17.98 -62.23
N ASP A 3 -8.64 -18.27 -61.93
CA ASP A 3 -7.53 -17.30 -61.97
C ASP A 3 -7.50 -16.55 -63.31
N ASP A 4 -7.03 -15.29 -63.34
CA ASP A 4 -5.62 -15.05 -63.67
C ASP A 4 -5.19 -13.56 -63.59
N HIS A 5 -3.87 -13.44 -63.51
CA HIS A 5 -3.02 -12.27 -63.35
C HIS A 5 -3.09 -11.20 -64.45
N GLU A 6 -2.84 -9.95 -64.05
CA GLU A 6 -2.05 -9.02 -64.87
C GLU A 6 -1.12 -8.17 -64.00
N ARG A 7 0.16 -8.14 -64.39
CA ARG A 7 1.23 -7.30 -63.82
C ARG A 7 1.36 -6.06 -64.69
N GLU A 8 1.55 -4.88 -64.09
CA GLU A 8 2.62 -3.97 -64.52
C GLU A 8 2.92 -2.85 -63.50
N ARG A 9 4.10 -2.24 -63.70
CA ARG A 9 5.02 -1.62 -62.75
C ARG A 9 4.64 -0.20 -62.32
N LEU A 10 4.97 0.20 -61.08
CA LEU A 10 5.27 1.59 -60.71
C LEU A 10 6.33 1.70 -59.57
N PRO A 11 7.05 2.84 -59.47
CA PRO A 11 8.39 2.93 -58.89
C PRO A 11 8.45 3.45 -57.44
N GLY A 12 9.59 3.16 -56.79
CA GLY A 12 10.36 4.07 -55.95
C GLY A 12 9.68 4.96 -54.89
N GLY A 13 9.87 4.60 -53.62
CA GLY A 13 10.40 5.53 -52.61
C GLY A 13 9.42 6.41 -51.83
N ARG A 14 9.18 6.06 -50.55
CA ARG A 14 9.69 6.79 -49.36
C ARG A 14 9.14 6.15 -48.09
N ARG A 15 10.06 5.62 -47.28
CA ARG A 15 9.81 5.08 -45.94
C ARG A 15 9.59 6.21 -44.93
N GLY A 16 8.61 6.00 -44.04
CA GLY A 16 8.74 6.20 -42.59
C GLY A 16 8.61 7.64 -42.07
N ARG A 17 7.39 8.05 -41.68
CA ARG A 17 7.17 9.21 -40.78
C ARG A 17 5.87 9.20 -39.96
N HIS A 18 5.32 8.03 -39.61
CA HIS A 18 4.00 7.97 -38.93
C HIS A 18 3.97 7.42 -37.49
N VAL A 19 5.11 7.17 -36.84
CA VAL A 19 5.10 6.62 -35.45
C VAL A 19 5.28 7.68 -34.36
N HIS A 20 5.74 8.90 -34.69
CA HIS A 20 6.03 9.94 -33.67
C HIS A 20 4.85 10.83 -33.24
N GLN A 21 3.70 10.75 -33.92
CA GLN A 21 2.60 11.70 -33.67
C GLN A 21 1.61 11.25 -32.59
N ALA A 22 1.60 9.96 -32.22
CA ALA A 22 0.61 9.43 -31.27
C ALA A 22 0.92 9.74 -29.78
N VAL A 23 2.14 10.18 -29.45
CA VAL A 23 2.54 10.52 -28.05
C VAL A 23 2.46 12.02 -27.76
N ALA A 24 2.40 12.87 -28.78
CA ALA A 24 2.40 14.34 -28.63
C ALA A 24 1.02 14.94 -28.29
N VAL A 25 -0.08 14.23 -28.56
CA VAL A 25 -1.46 14.78 -28.46
C VAL A 25 -1.93 14.98 -27.00
N ALA A 26 -1.20 14.49 -26.00
CA ALA A 26 -1.55 14.69 -24.59
C ALA A 26 -1.05 16.01 -23.97
N ALA A 27 -0.24 16.81 -24.67
CA ALA A 27 0.46 17.96 -24.09
C ALA A 27 -0.17 19.34 -24.36
N GLU A 28 -1.28 19.45 -25.10
CA GLU A 28 -1.74 20.74 -25.64
C GLU A 28 -3.06 21.29 -25.07
N ALA A 29 -3.59 20.69 -24.01
CA ALA A 29 -4.83 21.14 -23.38
C ALA A 29 -4.59 21.79 -21.99
N GLU A 30 -3.91 22.94 -21.95
CA GLU A 30 -4.04 23.91 -20.84
C GLU A 30 -3.36 25.24 -21.19
N ARG A 31 -4.06 26.10 -21.95
CA ARG A 31 -3.73 27.52 -22.07
C ARG A 31 -4.92 28.37 -21.65
N ARG A 32 -4.79 29.08 -20.52
CA ARG A 32 -5.55 30.31 -20.22
C ARG A 32 -4.60 31.37 -19.63
N PRO A 33 -4.80 32.66 -19.92
CA PRO A 33 -3.77 33.68 -19.79
C PRO A 33 -3.68 34.29 -18.39
N ALA A 34 -2.46 34.65 -17.98
CA ALA A 34 -2.16 35.34 -16.73
C ALA A 34 -2.38 36.86 -16.84
N ARG A 35 -3.09 37.44 -15.86
CA ARG A 35 -3.19 38.89 -15.65
C ARG A 35 -1.98 39.40 -14.86
N ARG A 36 -1.36 40.46 -15.37
CA ARG A 36 -0.29 41.25 -14.75
C ARG A 36 -0.77 41.94 -13.46
N ARG A 37 0.09 42.00 -12.44
CA ARG A 37 0.21 43.14 -11.52
C ARG A 37 1.69 43.41 -11.19
N ARG A 38 2.05 44.69 -11.22
CA ARG A 38 3.38 45.30 -10.97
C ARG A 38 3.49 45.79 -9.52
N GLY A 39 4.75 45.94 -9.07
CA GLY A 39 5.24 46.82 -7.98
C GLY A 39 5.15 46.19 -6.59
N SER A 40 6.11 46.29 -5.67
CA SER A 40 7.34 47.09 -5.47
C SER A 40 8.09 46.38 -4.31
N GLY A 41 9.40 46.12 -4.33
CA GLY A 41 10.48 47.08 -4.06
C GLY A 41 10.69 47.27 -2.55
N VAL A 42 11.76 46.69 -1.97
CA VAL A 42 12.71 47.24 -0.96
C VAL A 42 13.71 46.14 -0.61
N GLY A 43 15.00 46.42 -0.74
CA GLY A 43 16.11 45.58 -0.27
C GLY A 43 16.68 46.05 1.06
N ILE A 44 17.56 45.25 1.67
CA ILE A 44 18.66 45.61 2.60
C ILE A 44 19.63 44.41 2.64
N GLY A 45 20.94 44.71 2.72
CA GLY A 45 22.07 43.82 2.41
C GLY A 45 22.64 42.95 3.54
N THR A 46 23.57 42.08 3.10
CA THR A 46 24.93 41.75 3.63
C THR A 46 25.16 41.77 5.16
N ARG A 47 25.81 40.81 5.85
CA ARG A 47 26.98 39.93 5.57
C ARG A 47 27.13 38.89 6.75
N PRO A 48 28.13 37.97 6.75
CA PRO A 48 28.09 36.65 7.40
C PRO A 48 28.79 36.54 8.77
N GLN A 49 28.58 35.42 9.48
CA GLN A 49 29.46 34.96 10.55
C GLN A 49 29.84 33.48 10.42
N ALA A 50 31.05 33.19 10.87
CA ALA A 50 31.87 32.04 10.57
C ALA A 50 31.79 30.91 11.63
N ARG A 51 32.24 29.74 11.14
CA ARG A 51 32.78 28.54 11.81
C ARG A 51 32.98 28.56 13.34
N ARG A 52 32.57 27.45 13.97
CA ARG A 52 33.39 26.77 14.99
C ARG A 52 33.40 25.26 14.77
N VAL A 53 34.62 24.73 14.71
CA VAL A 53 35.03 23.33 14.69
C VAL A 53 35.14 22.88 16.15
N LEU A 54 34.63 21.70 16.49
CA LEU A 54 35.01 20.98 17.70
C LEU A 54 35.13 19.48 17.36
N SER A 55 36.38 19.02 17.41
CA SER A 55 36.83 17.63 17.43
C SER A 55 36.79 17.12 18.86
N CYS A 56 36.40 15.86 19.09
CA CYS A 56 36.82 15.06 20.24
C CYS A 56 36.77 13.56 19.92
N ALA A 57 37.71 12.85 20.52
CA ALA A 57 38.24 11.54 20.19
C ALA A 57 37.49 10.32 20.75
N HIS A 58 37.87 9.14 20.24
CA HIS A 58 37.60 7.80 20.78
C HIS A 58 38.17 7.58 22.20
N PRO A 59 37.60 6.60 22.92
CA PRO A 59 38.33 5.36 23.25
C PRO A 59 37.41 4.14 23.01
N GLY A 60 37.82 2.88 22.88
CA GLY A 60 39.02 2.11 23.15
C GLY A 60 38.55 0.65 23.20
N ALA A 61 39.30 -0.28 22.61
CA ALA A 61 38.96 -1.71 22.57
C ALA A 61 39.08 -2.38 23.96
N PRO A 62 38.57 -3.62 24.10
CA PRO A 62 39.51 -4.65 24.53
C PRO A 62 39.43 -6.00 23.78
N THR A 63 40.63 -6.56 23.75
CA THR A 63 41.23 -7.88 23.50
C THR A 63 40.42 -9.19 23.65
N ARG A 64 40.91 -10.17 22.88
CA ARG A 64 40.65 -11.63 22.87
C ARG A 64 41.16 -12.36 24.13
N GLY A 65 40.55 -13.51 24.43
CA GLY A 65 41.08 -14.62 25.23
C GLY A 65 39.98 -15.67 25.50
N THR A 66 39.90 -16.76 24.71
CA THR A 66 40.30 -18.15 25.00
C THR A 66 39.33 -19.00 25.85
N VAL A 67 38.95 -20.14 25.26
CA VAL A 67 38.16 -21.30 25.73
C VAL A 67 39.12 -22.31 26.42
N PRO A 68 38.75 -23.08 27.48
CA PRO A 68 38.10 -24.42 27.39
C PRO A 68 37.14 -24.73 28.57
N GLY A 69 36.27 -25.75 28.60
CA GLY A 69 36.09 -26.93 27.76
C GLY A 69 34.80 -27.71 28.14
N ALA A 70 34.56 -28.81 27.43
CA ALA A 70 33.53 -29.81 27.72
C ALA A 70 34.01 -30.78 28.83
N PRO A 71 33.13 -31.64 29.41
CA PRO A 71 32.85 -32.93 28.75
C PRO A 71 31.45 -33.53 28.98
N GLY A 72 31.12 -34.55 28.17
CA GLY A 72 30.56 -35.79 28.72
C GLY A 72 29.09 -36.10 28.48
N ALA A 73 28.83 -36.98 27.51
CA ALA A 73 27.56 -37.60 27.17
C ALA A 73 27.03 -38.59 28.22
N ARG A 74 25.71 -38.87 28.21
CA ARG A 74 25.17 -40.24 28.08
C ARG A 74 23.67 -40.30 27.84
N ALA A 75 23.31 -41.28 27.02
CA ALA A 75 22.00 -41.64 26.49
C ALA A 75 21.14 -42.50 27.44
N ARG A 76 19.84 -42.62 27.10
CA ARG A 76 18.88 -43.77 27.24
C ARG A 76 17.47 -43.20 27.45
N ARG A 77 16.34 -43.73 27.00
CA ARG A 77 15.89 -44.82 26.11
C ARG A 77 14.34 -44.68 26.13
N ALA A 78 13.65 -44.97 25.04
CA ALA A 78 12.20 -45.19 25.01
C ALA A 78 11.83 -46.57 25.60
N PRO A 79 10.53 -46.85 25.87
CA PRO A 79 9.66 -47.57 24.90
C PRO A 79 8.19 -47.03 24.86
N ARG A 80 7.44 -46.99 23.74
CA ARG A 80 6.59 -48.03 23.05
C ARG A 80 5.66 -48.83 23.98
N THR A 81 4.32 -48.80 23.80
CA THR A 81 3.45 -49.67 22.93
C THR A 81 2.07 -48.97 22.63
N ARG A 82 1.46 -48.98 21.41
CA ARG A 82 0.49 -49.92 20.75
C ARG A 82 -0.70 -50.39 21.65
N ALA A 83 -1.97 -50.53 21.24
CA ALA A 83 -2.77 -50.31 20.02
C ALA A 83 -4.29 -50.61 20.32
N THR A 84 -5.20 -50.25 19.39
CA THR A 84 -6.53 -50.88 19.07
C THR A 84 -7.66 -50.87 20.12
N ALA A 85 -8.98 -50.86 19.86
CA ALA A 85 -9.86 -50.78 18.68
C ALA A 85 -11.32 -50.53 19.13
N SER A 86 -12.16 -50.08 18.18
CA SER A 86 -13.62 -50.27 18.00
C SER A 86 -14.60 -50.56 19.15
N GLY A 87 -15.74 -49.85 19.11
CA GLY A 87 -17.02 -50.33 19.66
C GLY A 87 -18.22 -49.58 19.07
N ARG A 88 -18.97 -50.22 18.18
CA ARG A 88 -20.36 -49.87 17.79
C ARG A 88 -21.30 -50.49 18.82
N GLY A 89 -22.41 -49.82 19.11
CA GLY A 89 -23.54 -50.38 19.87
C GLY A 89 -24.74 -49.45 19.80
N ALA A 90 -25.69 -49.77 18.93
CA ALA A 90 -27.04 -49.23 18.91
C ALA A 90 -27.86 -49.79 20.08
N LEU A 91 -28.99 -49.15 20.42
CA LEU A 91 -30.31 -49.77 20.63
C LEU A 91 -31.32 -48.71 21.11
N ASP A 92 -32.34 -48.46 20.27
CA ASP A 92 -33.67 -48.00 20.68
C ASP A 92 -34.42 -49.15 21.41
N PRO A 93 -35.55 -48.86 22.08
CA PRO A 93 -36.83 -49.17 21.42
C PRO A 93 -37.96 -48.15 21.62
N GLU A 94 -38.81 -48.06 20.59
CA GLU A 94 -40.18 -47.51 20.61
C GLU A 94 -41.16 -48.38 21.43
N ARG A 95 -42.23 -47.76 21.97
CA ARG A 95 -43.64 -48.17 21.69
C ARG A 95 -44.71 -47.20 22.23
N ALA A 96 -45.46 -46.63 21.28
CA ALA A 96 -46.92 -46.52 21.09
C ALA A 96 -47.96 -46.37 22.25
N GLY A 97 -48.99 -45.54 21.97
CA GLY A 97 -50.36 -45.58 22.53
C GLY A 97 -50.91 -44.17 22.86
N ALA A 98 -51.70 -43.47 22.04
CA ALA A 98 -53.11 -43.64 21.61
C ALA A 98 -54.14 -42.82 22.45
N ALA A 99 -54.93 -41.99 21.74
CA ALA A 99 -56.27 -41.41 22.04
C ALA A 99 -56.40 -40.47 23.28
N ALA A 100 -57.29 -39.46 23.38
CA ALA A 100 -58.51 -39.07 22.68
C ALA A 100 -58.79 -37.55 22.89
N ARG A 101 -59.65 -36.95 22.05
CA ARG A 101 -60.33 -35.64 22.24
C ARG A 101 -61.62 -35.82 23.07
N PRO A 102 -62.23 -34.74 23.60
CA PRO A 102 -63.46 -34.17 22.98
C PRO A 102 -63.46 -32.63 22.94
N ASP A 103 -63.89 -32.00 21.85
CA ASP A 103 -65.24 -31.45 21.53
C ASP A 103 -65.59 -30.10 22.15
N ALA A 104 -65.83 -29.09 21.29
CA ALA A 104 -66.86 -28.06 21.43
C ALA A 104 -66.89 -27.12 20.20
N GLN A 105 -67.90 -27.27 19.35
CA GLN A 105 -68.43 -26.25 18.40
C GLN A 105 -69.95 -26.23 18.65
N GLY A 106 -70.60 -25.10 18.98
CA GLY A 106 -71.19 -24.12 18.06
C GLY A 106 -72.51 -24.66 17.47
N SER A 107 -73.71 -24.07 17.53
CA SER A 107 -74.24 -22.73 17.82
C SER A 107 -75.73 -22.88 18.28
N PRO A 108 -76.50 -21.80 18.51
CA PRO A 108 -77.32 -21.29 17.42
C PRO A 108 -77.48 -19.75 17.37
N ALA A 109 -77.94 -19.29 16.21
CA ALA A 109 -78.22 -17.90 15.87
C ALA A 109 -79.51 -17.38 16.51
N MET A 110 -79.55 -16.10 16.88
CA MET A 110 -80.75 -15.29 16.72
C MET A 110 -80.46 -13.78 16.74
N THR A 111 -81.18 -13.11 15.86
CA THR A 111 -81.31 -11.68 15.56
C THR A 111 -81.52 -10.75 16.76
N ARG A 112 -80.95 -9.53 16.71
CA ARG A 112 -81.71 -8.25 16.79
C ARG A 112 -80.82 -7.01 16.61
N ARG A 113 -81.48 -5.96 16.14
CA ARG A 113 -81.00 -4.66 15.68
C ARG A 113 -80.46 -3.76 16.79
N THR A 114 -79.65 -2.79 16.34
CA THR A 114 -79.39 -1.44 16.90
C THR A 114 -78.73 -1.32 18.28
N THR A 115 -77.45 -0.93 18.26
CA THR A 115 -76.94 0.20 19.07
C THR A 115 -75.74 0.84 18.37
N LEU A 116 -75.95 2.05 17.88
CA LEU A 116 -74.93 3.01 17.48
C LEU A 116 -74.32 3.54 18.79
N GLY A 117 -73.03 3.34 19.04
CA GLY A 117 -72.40 3.80 20.28
C GLY A 117 -70.93 3.45 20.42
N LEU A 118 -70.08 4.38 19.99
CA LEU A 118 -68.78 4.67 20.61
C LEU A 118 -67.78 3.49 20.78
N LEU A 119 -67.20 2.99 19.67
CA LEU A 119 -65.97 2.18 19.75
C LEU A 119 -64.99 2.48 18.61
N CYS A 120 -64.68 3.76 18.40
CA CYS A 120 -63.65 4.21 17.45
C CYS A 120 -62.43 4.86 18.12
N LEU A 121 -62.01 4.40 19.31
CA LEU A 121 -60.85 4.99 20.01
C LEU A 121 -59.82 4.01 20.56
N LEU A 122 -59.93 2.69 20.30
CA LEU A 122 -58.96 1.71 20.81
C LEU A 122 -58.63 0.56 19.83
N LEU A 123 -58.73 0.80 18.51
CA LEU A 123 -58.06 -0.07 17.53
C LEU A 123 -56.65 0.48 17.30
N GLY A 124 -55.74 -0.14 18.06
CA GLY A 124 -54.39 0.32 18.30
C GLY A 124 -53.59 0.64 17.04
N VAL A 125 -53.04 1.85 17.06
CA VAL A 125 -51.71 2.11 16.52
C VAL A 125 -50.69 1.33 17.37
N LEU A 126 -50.74 -0.01 17.32
CA LEU A 126 -49.53 -0.81 17.41
C LEU A 126 -48.94 -0.81 16.00
N CYS A 127 -48.36 0.33 15.62
CA CYS A 127 -47.15 0.24 14.82
C CYS A 127 -46.14 -0.46 15.73
N ALA A 128 -46.14 -1.81 15.68
CA ALA A 128 -44.98 -2.57 16.08
C ALA A 128 -43.83 -1.99 15.24
N ALA A 129 -43.06 -1.09 15.85
CA ALA A 129 -41.74 -0.77 15.35
C ALA A 129 -41.01 -2.11 15.40
N ALA A 130 -41.04 -2.85 14.29
CA ALA A 130 -40.29 -4.07 14.14
C ALA A 130 -38.89 -3.73 14.63
N PRO A 131 -38.38 -4.42 15.67
CA PRO A 131 -37.10 -4.06 16.26
C PRO A 131 -36.12 -4.00 15.10
N ALA A 132 -35.50 -2.83 14.88
CA ALA A 132 -34.61 -2.61 13.74
C ALA A 132 -33.55 -3.71 13.77
N GLY A 133 -33.77 -4.75 12.97
CA GLY A 133 -33.05 -6.01 13.13
C GLY A 133 -31.57 -5.76 12.97
N ALA A 134 -30.76 -6.41 13.81
CA ALA A 134 -29.33 -6.43 13.60
C ALA A 134 -29.04 -6.93 12.18
N ALA A 135 -28.61 -6.04 11.30
CA ALA A 135 -28.45 -6.34 9.88
C ALA A 135 -26.97 -6.28 9.51
N THR A 136 -26.48 -7.35 8.89
CA THR A 136 -25.18 -7.34 8.21
C THR A 136 -25.44 -7.18 6.72
N ARG A 137 -24.91 -6.12 6.12
CA ARG A 137 -25.09 -5.83 4.69
C ARG A 137 -23.75 -5.67 4.02
N THR A 138 -23.66 -6.16 2.79
CA THR A 138 -22.56 -5.84 1.89
C THR A 138 -22.94 -4.58 1.12
N MET A 139 -22.12 -3.54 1.24
CA MET A 139 -22.25 -2.30 0.49
C MET A 139 -21.10 -2.19 -0.50
N THR A 140 -21.40 -1.93 -1.77
CA THR A 140 -20.40 -1.75 -2.82
C THR A 140 -20.56 -0.36 -3.43
N TYR A 141 -19.46 0.37 -3.48
CA TYR A 141 -19.38 1.68 -4.15
C TYR A 141 -18.31 1.65 -5.23
N ARG A 142 -18.45 2.56 -6.19
CA ARG A 142 -17.48 2.78 -7.28
C ARG A 142 -17.15 4.26 -7.35
N GLU A 143 -15.87 4.56 -7.47
CA GLU A 143 -15.34 5.90 -7.70
C GLU A 143 -14.63 5.95 -9.07
N GLY A 144 -14.84 7.03 -9.82
CA GLY A 144 -14.34 7.21 -11.17
C GLY A 144 -15.42 7.62 -12.18
N PRO A 145 -15.14 7.56 -13.49
CA PRO A 145 -13.97 6.91 -14.08
C PRO A 145 -12.67 7.70 -13.87
N PHE A 146 -11.58 6.97 -13.66
CA PHE A 146 -10.22 7.49 -13.83
C PHE A 146 -9.72 7.11 -15.22
N THR A 147 -9.44 8.12 -16.03
CA THR A 147 -8.79 7.96 -17.33
C THR A 147 -7.28 8.06 -17.17
N LEU A 148 -6.57 7.05 -17.68
CA LEU A 148 -5.12 6.97 -17.78
C LEU A 148 -4.72 6.90 -19.26
N GLY A 149 -3.74 7.67 -19.67
CA GLY A 149 -3.05 7.54 -20.95
C GLY A 149 -2.20 6.27 -21.03
N GLY A 150 -1.57 6.07 -22.20
CA GLY A 150 -0.64 4.97 -22.42
C GLY A 150 0.52 5.01 -21.43
N PHE A 151 0.68 3.93 -20.67
CA PHE A 151 1.70 3.79 -19.62
C PHE A 151 1.71 4.89 -18.54
N GLU A 152 0.63 5.66 -18.42
CA GLU A 152 0.54 6.75 -17.43
C GLU A 152 0.51 6.19 -16.00
N THR A 153 1.24 6.85 -15.12
CA THR A 153 1.08 6.70 -13.67
C THR A 153 0.33 7.91 -13.12
N LYS A 154 -0.84 7.68 -12.52
CA LYS A 154 -1.72 8.72 -11.98
C LYS A 154 -1.87 8.58 -10.48
N THR A 155 -1.95 9.69 -9.76
CA THR A 155 -2.16 9.69 -8.30
C THR A 155 -3.44 10.40 -7.86
N PRO A 156 -4.64 9.90 -8.23
CA PRO A 156 -5.90 10.53 -7.86
C PRO A 156 -6.06 10.73 -6.35
N LYS A 157 -6.56 11.91 -5.98
CA LYS A 157 -6.98 12.22 -4.61
C LYS A 157 -8.34 12.90 -4.67
N THR A 158 -9.35 12.27 -4.08
CA THR A 158 -10.74 12.73 -4.23
C THR A 158 -11.59 12.35 -3.02
N TRP A 159 -12.70 13.06 -2.85
CA TRP A 159 -13.76 12.65 -1.96
C TRP A 159 -14.49 11.46 -2.55
N VAL A 160 -14.87 10.51 -1.70
CA VAL A 160 -15.56 9.27 -2.09
C VAL A 160 -16.75 9.02 -1.20
N ARG A 161 -17.69 8.22 -1.70
CA ARG A 161 -18.89 7.85 -0.94
C ARG A 161 -18.52 7.04 0.31
N ALA A 162 -18.98 7.50 1.46
CA ALA A 162 -18.94 6.75 2.72
C ALA A 162 -20.33 6.17 3.03
N PRO A 163 -20.44 5.02 3.72
CA PRO A 163 -21.71 4.52 4.21
C PRO A 163 -22.41 5.55 5.10
N GLN A 164 -23.59 6.03 4.68
CA GLN A 164 -24.35 7.04 5.42
C GLN A 164 -25.25 6.39 6.49
N VAL A 165 -24.65 5.54 7.33
CA VAL A 165 -25.34 4.77 8.37
C VAL A 165 -24.56 4.79 9.67
N ASN A 166 -25.28 4.68 10.79
CA ASN A 166 -24.68 4.42 12.09
C ASN A 166 -24.48 2.91 12.24
N GLY A 167 -23.24 2.48 12.42
CA GLY A 167 -22.93 1.05 12.50
C GLY A 167 -21.44 0.78 12.57
N TYR A 168 -21.03 -0.38 12.06
CA TYR A 168 -19.66 -0.86 12.14
C TYR A 168 -19.21 -1.48 10.82
N LEU A 169 -18.08 -1.00 10.30
CA LEU A 169 -17.34 -1.63 9.23
C LEU A 169 -16.51 -2.79 9.81
N THR A 170 -16.76 -4.01 9.34
CA THR A 170 -16.06 -5.22 9.82
C THR A 170 -15.13 -5.83 8.77
N HIS A 171 -15.37 -5.52 7.50
CA HIS A 171 -14.56 -5.95 6.37
C HIS A 171 -14.54 -4.88 5.29
N MET A 172 -13.39 -4.68 4.62
CA MET A 172 -13.28 -3.84 3.43
C MET A 172 -12.24 -4.41 2.45
N ASP A 173 -12.58 -4.40 1.16
CA ASP A 173 -11.67 -4.71 0.07
C ASP A 173 -11.88 -3.74 -1.10
N ALA A 174 -10.86 -3.55 -1.95
CA ALA A 174 -10.92 -2.70 -3.13
C ALA A 174 -10.28 -3.39 -4.34
N ARG A 175 -10.82 -3.10 -5.52
CA ARG A 175 -10.34 -3.62 -6.80
C ARG A 175 -10.60 -2.61 -7.92
N LEU A 176 -9.86 -2.75 -9.01
CA LEU A 176 -10.15 -2.01 -10.23
C LEU A 176 -11.18 -2.75 -11.08
N VAL A 177 -12.14 -2.00 -11.62
CA VAL A 177 -13.18 -2.51 -12.51
C VAL A 177 -13.38 -1.61 -13.72
N ARG A 178 -13.93 -2.16 -14.80
CA ARG A 178 -14.46 -1.41 -15.94
C ARG A 178 -15.87 -0.92 -15.63
N ALA A 179 -16.46 -0.15 -16.56
CA ALA A 179 -17.83 0.35 -16.42
C ALA A 179 -18.87 -0.79 -16.23
N ASP A 180 -18.67 -1.91 -16.93
CA ASP A 180 -19.48 -3.13 -16.83
C ASP A 180 -19.27 -3.92 -15.52
N GLY A 181 -18.35 -3.49 -14.64
CA GLY A 181 -18.02 -4.15 -13.38
C GLY A 181 -17.03 -5.32 -13.48
N ARG A 182 -16.58 -5.67 -14.69
CA ARG A 182 -15.53 -6.69 -14.88
C ARG A 182 -14.23 -6.19 -14.28
N ARG A 183 -13.50 -7.10 -13.64
CA ARG A 183 -12.22 -6.79 -12.99
C ARG A 183 -11.18 -6.37 -14.04
N VAL A 184 -10.44 -5.32 -13.74
CA VAL A 184 -9.24 -4.94 -14.50
C VAL A 184 -8.05 -5.72 -13.93
N PRO A 185 -7.34 -6.52 -14.73
CA PRO A 185 -6.17 -7.25 -14.26
C PRO A 185 -4.99 -6.28 -14.05
N ILE A 186 -4.08 -6.67 -13.15
CA ILE A 186 -2.87 -5.89 -12.82
C ILE A 186 -1.99 -5.61 -14.06
N SER A 187 -2.00 -6.52 -15.04
CA SER A 187 -1.32 -6.38 -16.32
C SER A 187 -1.88 -5.32 -17.26
N ARG A 188 -3.03 -4.71 -16.91
CA ARG A 188 -3.60 -3.58 -17.65
C ARG A 188 -3.45 -2.30 -16.84
N VAL A 189 -3.97 -2.30 -15.62
CA VAL A 189 -3.79 -1.22 -14.66
C VAL A 189 -3.52 -1.83 -13.30
N MET A 190 -2.40 -1.46 -12.71
CA MET A 190 -2.06 -1.80 -11.34
C MET A 190 -2.64 -0.76 -10.38
N LEU A 191 -3.33 -1.25 -9.35
CA LEU A 191 -3.56 -0.47 -8.13
C LEU A 191 -2.32 -0.65 -7.26
N HIS A 192 -1.38 0.28 -7.37
CA HIS A 192 -0.09 0.18 -6.68
C HIS A 192 -0.26 0.43 -5.18
N HIS A 193 -0.99 1.48 -4.81
CA HIS A 193 -1.52 1.64 -3.46
C HIS A 193 -2.80 2.48 -3.44
N ILE A 194 -3.61 2.30 -2.40
CA ILE A 194 -4.78 3.09 -2.05
C ILE A 194 -4.85 3.26 -0.53
N VAL A 195 -5.24 4.44 -0.07
CA VAL A 195 -5.54 4.70 1.33
C VAL A 195 -6.84 5.51 1.43
N PHE A 196 -7.70 5.08 2.36
CA PHE A 196 -8.93 5.77 2.71
C PHE A 196 -8.74 6.49 4.04
N LEU A 197 -9.13 7.76 4.07
CA LEU A 197 -9.11 8.62 5.24
C LEU A 197 -10.54 9.00 5.59
N ASN A 198 -10.93 8.79 6.85
CA ASN A 198 -12.14 9.40 7.37
C ASN A 198 -11.80 10.83 7.80
N SER A 199 -12.37 11.78 7.08
CA SER A 199 -12.08 13.21 7.18
C SER A 199 -13.22 13.96 7.89
N SER A 200 -14.19 13.25 8.47
CA SER A 200 -15.23 13.85 9.30
C SER A 200 -14.61 14.54 10.54
N PRO A 201 -15.21 15.63 11.06
CA PRO A 201 -14.67 16.34 12.22
C PRO A 201 -14.41 15.42 13.43
N VAL A 202 -15.28 14.43 13.65
CA VAL A 202 -15.15 13.46 14.74
C VAL A 202 -13.92 12.57 14.55
N ALA A 203 -13.69 12.07 13.34
CA ALA A 203 -12.50 11.27 13.04
C ALA A 203 -11.22 12.13 13.09
N ALA A 204 -11.28 13.37 12.60
CA ALA A 204 -10.16 14.32 12.59
C ALA A 204 -9.72 14.75 14.00
N ARG A 205 -10.64 14.84 14.97
CA ARG A 205 -10.30 15.08 16.40
C ARG A 205 -9.67 13.84 17.05
N ASN A 206 -10.01 12.65 16.57
CA ASN A 206 -9.49 11.38 17.09
C ASN A 206 -8.20 10.91 16.38
N ARG A 207 -7.36 11.84 15.92
CA ARG A 207 -6.07 11.50 15.30
C ARG A 207 -5.21 10.67 16.26
N THR A 208 -4.77 9.52 15.79
CA THR A 208 -4.05 8.49 16.53
C THR A 208 -2.64 8.25 15.99
N SER A 209 -2.18 9.10 15.07
CA SER A 209 -0.89 8.96 14.39
C SER A 209 -0.35 10.36 14.09
N CYS A 210 0.31 10.59 12.95
CA CYS A 210 0.86 11.90 12.63
C CYS A 210 -0.19 13.03 12.52
N GLY A 211 0.15 14.20 13.05
CA GLY A 211 -0.57 15.45 12.83
C GLY A 211 -0.50 15.93 11.37
N GLY A 212 -1.28 16.96 11.03
CA GLY A 212 -1.22 17.65 9.74
C GLY A 212 -2.01 17.03 8.57
N ARG A 213 -2.56 15.81 8.70
CA ARG A 213 -3.42 15.21 7.66
C ARG A 213 -4.89 15.59 7.83
N LYS A 214 -5.57 15.91 6.73
CA LYS A 214 -7.03 16.20 6.70
C LYS A 214 -7.93 14.96 6.94
N GLY A 215 -7.59 14.06 7.86
CA GLY A 215 -8.39 12.89 8.21
C GLY A 215 -7.60 11.79 8.92
N GLN A 216 -8.30 10.79 9.43
CA GLN A 216 -7.75 9.57 10.02
C GLN A 216 -7.61 8.50 8.92
N PRO A 217 -6.39 8.09 8.52
CA PRO A 217 -6.21 6.90 7.68
C PRO A 217 -6.73 5.69 8.45
N PHE A 218 -7.75 5.03 7.93
CA PHE A 218 -8.36 3.89 8.61
C PHE A 218 -8.12 2.57 7.89
N TRP A 219 -7.82 2.60 6.60
CA TRP A 219 -7.50 1.42 5.81
C TRP A 219 -6.78 1.78 4.51
N GLY A 220 -5.95 0.86 4.02
CA GLY A 220 -5.35 0.93 2.70
C GLY A 220 -4.91 -0.46 2.23
N THR A 221 -4.56 -0.54 0.95
CA THR A 221 -4.03 -1.74 0.29
C THR A 221 -3.16 -1.34 -0.91
N GLY A 222 -2.36 -2.26 -1.43
CA GLY A 222 -1.64 -2.14 -2.68
C GLY A 222 -1.52 -3.49 -3.39
N GLU A 223 -0.34 -3.74 -3.94
CA GLU A 223 -0.01 -5.00 -4.62
C GLU A 223 -0.24 -6.24 -3.75
N GLU A 224 -0.09 -6.12 -2.43
CA GLU A 224 -0.28 -7.20 -1.47
C GLU A 224 -1.76 -7.59 -1.25
N ARG A 225 -2.68 -6.81 -1.85
CA ARG A 225 -4.14 -6.98 -1.79
C ARG A 225 -4.69 -7.10 -0.37
N GLN A 226 -4.06 -6.39 0.57
CA GLN A 226 -4.49 -6.33 1.96
C GLN A 226 -5.98 -5.98 2.07
N LYS A 227 -6.69 -6.67 2.97
CA LYS A 227 -8.08 -6.36 3.31
C LYS A 227 -8.16 -5.79 4.72
N LEU A 228 -9.18 -4.96 4.98
CA LEU A 228 -9.59 -4.71 6.37
C LEU A 228 -10.36 -5.95 6.81
N ILE A 229 -9.88 -6.62 7.84
CA ILE A 229 -10.56 -7.76 8.47
C ILE A 229 -10.49 -7.55 9.97
N LEU A 230 -11.64 -7.49 10.63
CA LEU A 230 -11.71 -7.41 12.09
C LEU A 230 -12.24 -8.73 12.66
N PRO A 231 -11.72 -9.21 13.81
CA PRO A 231 -12.25 -10.39 14.46
C PRO A 231 -13.73 -10.20 14.83
N PRO A 232 -14.53 -11.28 14.93
CA PRO A 232 -15.92 -11.20 15.36
C PRO A 232 -16.07 -10.42 16.68
N GLY A 233 -17.07 -9.53 16.73
CA GLY A 233 -17.32 -8.64 17.88
C GLY A 233 -16.65 -7.27 17.79
N TYR A 234 -15.70 -7.06 16.87
CA TYR A 234 -15.03 -5.78 16.64
C TYR A 234 -15.46 -5.11 15.34
N GLY A 235 -15.42 -3.78 15.31
CA GLY A 235 -15.79 -3.01 14.13
C GLY A 235 -15.20 -1.60 14.11
N TYR A 236 -14.85 -1.07 12.95
CA TYR A 236 -14.55 0.35 12.80
C TYR A 236 -15.87 1.14 12.80
N ARG A 237 -16.02 2.10 13.73
CA ARG A 237 -17.29 2.80 13.94
C ARG A 237 -17.61 3.71 12.75
N LEU A 238 -18.75 3.46 12.12
CA LEU A 238 -19.34 4.31 11.08
C LEU A 238 -20.40 5.23 11.68
N ARG A 239 -20.50 6.43 11.13
CA ARG A 239 -21.54 7.41 11.47
C ARG A 239 -22.21 7.92 10.20
N LYS A 240 -23.52 8.18 10.30
CA LYS A 240 -24.20 9.04 9.31
C LYS A 240 -23.48 10.39 9.29
N GLY A 241 -23.12 10.88 8.10
CA GLY A 241 -22.32 12.09 7.93
C GLY A 241 -20.80 11.89 7.93
N ASP A 242 -20.30 10.64 7.97
CA ASP A 242 -18.88 10.40 7.69
C ASP A 242 -18.53 10.87 6.26
N ALA A 243 -17.36 11.49 6.13
CA ALA A 243 -16.84 12.03 4.88
C ALA A 243 -15.49 11.38 4.58
N TRP A 244 -15.38 10.65 3.47
CA TRP A 244 -14.18 9.87 3.15
C TRP A 244 -13.38 10.51 2.02
N TRP A 245 -12.06 10.54 2.22
CA TRP A 245 -11.09 10.98 1.22
C TRP A 245 -10.23 9.79 0.82
N MET A 246 -10.11 9.56 -0.48
CA MET A 246 -9.30 8.49 -1.06
C MET A 246 -8.04 9.07 -1.69
N GLN A 247 -6.90 8.42 -1.49
CA GLN A 247 -5.66 8.69 -2.22
C GLN A 247 -5.18 7.38 -2.82
N THR A 248 -4.99 7.33 -4.13
CA THR A 248 -4.56 6.12 -4.82
C THR A 248 -3.47 6.43 -5.85
N MET A 249 -2.65 5.43 -6.16
CA MET A 249 -1.69 5.44 -7.25
C MET A 249 -2.06 4.32 -8.21
N LEU A 250 -2.36 4.71 -9.45
CA LEU A 250 -2.77 3.84 -10.53
C LEU A 250 -1.68 3.88 -11.60
N MET A 251 -1.29 2.70 -12.07
CA MET A 251 -0.18 2.54 -13.00
C MET A 251 -0.66 1.77 -14.22
N SER A 252 -0.67 2.41 -15.38
CA SER A 252 -1.03 1.74 -16.64
C SER A 252 0.14 0.90 -17.14
N HIS A 253 -0.13 -0.36 -17.47
CA HIS A 253 0.80 -1.26 -18.17
C HIS A 253 0.34 -1.50 -19.62
N SER A 254 -0.39 -0.54 -20.19
CA SER A 254 -0.91 -0.61 -21.56
C SER A 254 -0.58 0.65 -22.33
N LEU A 255 -0.21 0.50 -23.60
CA LEU A 255 -0.06 1.61 -24.54
C LEU A 255 -1.40 2.29 -24.81
N GLN A 256 -2.48 1.52 -24.80
CA GLN A 256 -3.83 2.04 -24.99
C GLN A 256 -4.29 2.73 -23.72
N GLY A 257 -4.96 3.88 -23.89
CA GLY A 257 -5.61 4.56 -22.77
C GLY A 257 -6.57 3.63 -22.03
N GLN A 258 -6.56 3.71 -20.70
CA GLN A 258 -7.38 2.89 -19.82
C GLN A 258 -8.40 3.78 -19.10
N ARG A 259 -9.62 3.27 -18.97
CA ARG A 259 -10.68 3.89 -18.17
C ARG A 259 -11.14 2.91 -17.11
N VAL A 260 -10.86 3.23 -15.85
CA VAL A 260 -11.07 2.32 -14.72
C VAL A 260 -11.86 3.00 -13.60
N TYR A 261 -12.52 2.19 -12.79
CA TYR A 261 -13.17 2.60 -11.56
C TYR A 261 -12.51 1.88 -10.39
N VAL A 262 -12.37 2.57 -9.27
CA VAL A 262 -12.05 1.93 -7.99
C VAL A 262 -13.36 1.45 -7.40
N GLU A 263 -13.58 0.14 -7.39
CA GLU A 263 -14.69 -0.47 -6.65
C GLU A 263 -14.20 -0.87 -5.26
N TYR A 264 -14.95 -0.48 -4.23
CA TYR A 264 -14.67 -0.87 -2.85
C TYR A 264 -15.93 -1.44 -2.20
N ARG A 265 -15.75 -2.60 -1.58
CA ARG A 265 -16.82 -3.40 -0.98
C ARG A 265 -16.60 -3.49 0.51
N MET A 266 -17.67 -3.29 1.25
CA MET A 266 -17.68 -3.17 2.70
C MET A 266 -18.73 -4.10 3.31
N ARG A 267 -18.38 -4.76 4.41
CA ARG A 267 -19.37 -5.44 5.27
C ARG A 267 -19.70 -4.54 6.44
N VAL A 268 -20.95 -4.09 6.49
CA VAL A 268 -21.46 -3.13 7.47
C VAL A 268 -22.49 -3.82 8.37
N VAL A 269 -22.31 -3.66 9.68
CA VAL A 269 -23.24 -4.15 10.71
C VAL A 269 -23.98 -2.97 11.33
N THR A 270 -25.31 -2.99 11.30
CA THR A 270 -26.20 -2.01 11.94
C THR A 270 -27.11 -2.69 12.95
N GLY A 271 -27.73 -1.94 13.88
CA GLY A 271 -28.66 -2.49 14.87
C GLY A 271 -28.02 -3.39 15.95
N ARG A 272 -26.70 -3.63 15.89
CA ARG A 272 -25.94 -4.41 16.87
C ARG A 272 -24.80 -3.59 17.46
N ARG A 273 -24.66 -3.60 18.79
CA ARG A 273 -23.50 -3.03 19.47
C ARG A 273 -22.28 -3.92 19.24
N MET A 274 -21.16 -3.31 18.85
CA MET A 274 -19.86 -3.96 18.70
C MET A 274 -18.80 -3.15 19.43
N THR A 275 -17.66 -3.78 19.73
CA THR A 275 -16.50 -3.08 20.30
C THR A 275 -15.84 -2.24 19.20
N PRO A 276 -15.82 -0.90 19.31
CA PRO A 276 -15.20 -0.05 18.30
C PRO A 276 -13.68 -0.21 18.32
N VAL A 277 -13.05 -0.27 17.15
CA VAL A 277 -11.59 -0.16 17.03
C VAL A 277 -11.18 1.23 16.59
N ARG A 278 -10.02 1.70 17.08
CA ARG A 278 -9.34 2.90 16.61
C ARG A 278 -8.16 2.48 15.73
N PRO A 279 -8.14 2.86 14.44
CA PRO A 279 -7.01 2.57 13.57
C PRO A 279 -5.84 3.49 13.92
N LEU A 280 -4.64 2.94 13.89
CA LEU A 280 -3.36 3.66 13.91
C LEU A 280 -2.69 3.41 12.56
N TRP A 281 -2.03 4.43 12.03
CA TRP A 281 -1.24 4.36 10.81
C TRP A 281 0.22 4.61 11.15
N LEU A 282 0.90 3.54 11.54
CA LEU A 282 2.26 3.57 12.07
C LEU A 282 3.26 3.33 10.93
N ARG A 283 4.37 4.07 10.95
CA ARG A 283 5.40 4.01 9.91
C ARG A 283 6.78 3.84 10.51
N ALA A 284 7.63 3.07 9.85
CA ALA A 284 9.05 2.93 10.17
C ALA A 284 9.82 4.26 10.06
N ASN A 285 9.37 5.17 9.19
CA ASN A 285 9.95 6.52 9.06
C ASN A 285 9.20 7.60 9.86
N GLY A 286 8.38 7.19 10.84
CA GLY A 286 7.73 8.10 11.79
C GLY A 286 6.79 9.10 11.12
N CYS A 287 6.96 10.39 11.45
CA CYS A 287 6.13 11.48 10.94
C CYS A 287 6.72 12.30 9.79
N SER A 288 7.71 11.74 9.09
CA SER A 288 8.25 12.32 7.86
C SER A 288 7.16 12.75 6.87
N ARG A 289 7.42 13.84 6.14
CA ARG A 289 6.51 14.46 5.16
C ARG A 289 6.00 13.45 4.12
N HIS A 290 6.89 12.58 3.65
CA HIS A 290 6.57 11.50 2.73
C HIS A 290 6.45 10.16 3.47
N PRO A 291 5.53 9.27 3.04
CA PRO A 291 5.42 7.92 3.60
C PRO A 291 6.60 7.02 3.23
N SER A 292 7.28 7.31 2.12
CA SER A 292 8.45 6.57 1.66
C SER A 292 9.78 7.09 2.23
N TYR A 293 10.80 6.24 2.15
CA TYR A 293 12.20 6.55 2.42
C TYR A 293 13.08 5.72 1.48
N ASP A 294 14.37 6.04 1.44
CA ASP A 294 15.31 5.40 0.52
C ASP A 294 16.17 4.36 1.24
N VAL A 295 16.47 3.25 0.55
CA VAL A 295 17.57 2.34 0.89
C VAL A 295 18.71 2.62 -0.09
N PHE A 296 19.85 3.08 0.43
CA PHE A 296 20.95 3.53 -0.42
C PHE A 296 21.73 2.41 -1.10
N GLY A 297 21.64 1.18 -0.58
CA GLY A 297 22.37 0.01 -1.06
C GLY A 297 23.86 0.04 -0.69
N GLY A 298 24.59 -0.97 -1.15
CA GLY A 298 26.04 -1.07 -0.96
C GLY A 298 26.50 -1.84 0.26
N GLY A 299 25.59 -2.50 0.97
CA GLY A 299 25.94 -3.48 1.98
C GLY A 299 26.44 -4.79 1.37
N ALA A 300 26.97 -5.67 2.22
CA ALA A 300 27.38 -7.01 1.81
C ALA A 300 26.17 -7.84 1.32
N PRO A 301 26.38 -8.88 0.49
CA PRO A 301 25.32 -9.82 0.13
C PRO A 301 24.57 -10.36 1.36
N GLY A 302 23.24 -10.32 1.32
CA GLY A 302 22.39 -10.76 2.44
C GLY A 302 22.25 -9.77 3.60
N SER A 303 22.92 -8.60 3.55
CA SER A 303 22.75 -7.56 4.56
C SER A 303 21.37 -6.90 4.47
N ILE A 304 20.84 -6.48 5.62
CA ILE A 304 19.51 -5.89 5.77
C ILE A 304 19.61 -4.42 6.20
N HIS A 305 18.84 -3.57 5.55
CA HIS A 305 18.63 -2.19 5.94
C HIS A 305 17.41 -2.13 6.85
N GLU A 306 17.62 -1.79 8.11
CA GLU A 306 16.55 -1.51 9.07
C GLU A 306 16.26 0.00 9.12
N ARG A 307 14.97 0.34 8.98
CA ARG A 307 14.46 1.67 9.35
C ARG A 307 13.47 1.53 10.49
N SER A 308 13.63 2.35 11.53
CA SER A 308 12.82 2.21 12.74
C SER A 308 12.34 3.54 13.30
N HIS A 309 11.14 3.51 13.88
CA HIS A 309 10.61 4.63 14.66
C HIS A 309 9.85 4.11 15.89
N THR A 310 10.10 4.75 17.03
CA THR A 310 9.40 4.45 18.28
C THR A 310 8.18 5.35 18.42
N TRP A 311 7.00 4.74 18.33
CA TRP A 311 5.71 5.40 18.52
C TRP A 311 5.30 5.35 19.99
N ARG A 312 4.74 6.46 20.49
CA ARG A 312 4.04 6.46 21.78
C ARG A 312 2.58 6.13 21.54
N MET A 313 2.10 5.07 22.17
CA MET A 313 0.72 4.62 22.00
C MET A 313 -0.27 5.70 22.49
N PRO A 314 -1.23 6.13 21.65
CA PRO A 314 -2.12 7.25 22.01
C PRO A 314 -3.30 6.82 22.88
N LEU A 315 -3.45 5.52 23.16
CA LEU A 315 -4.50 4.98 24.01
C LEU A 315 -4.10 3.66 24.66
N THR A 316 -4.76 3.37 25.77
CA THR A 316 -4.76 2.04 26.41
C THR A 316 -5.83 1.16 25.75
N GLY A 317 -5.47 -0.07 25.41
CA GLY A 317 -6.38 -0.99 24.74
C GLY A 317 -5.71 -2.30 24.32
N ARG A 318 -6.31 -2.96 23.32
CA ARG A 318 -5.86 -4.25 22.79
C ARG A 318 -5.72 -4.17 21.28
N ILE A 319 -4.57 -4.55 20.74
CA ILE A 319 -4.37 -4.72 19.30
C ILE A 319 -5.09 -5.99 18.87
N VAL A 320 -6.13 -5.87 18.05
CA VAL A 320 -6.98 -7.00 17.62
C VAL A 320 -6.77 -7.38 16.17
N ALA A 321 -6.22 -6.46 15.38
CA ALA A 321 -5.80 -6.71 14.01
C ALA A 321 -4.67 -5.77 13.61
N ALA A 322 -3.81 -6.22 12.70
CA ALA A 322 -2.82 -5.35 12.08
C ALA A 322 -2.44 -5.86 10.68
N GLY A 323 -2.25 -4.96 9.72
CA GLY A 323 -1.78 -5.28 8.37
C GLY A 323 -0.75 -4.28 7.88
N ALA A 324 0.11 -4.70 6.95
CA ALA A 324 1.18 -3.86 6.44
C ALA A 324 1.14 -3.65 4.93
N HIS A 325 1.74 -2.54 4.52
CA HIS A 325 2.09 -2.25 3.14
C HIS A 325 3.61 -2.05 3.06
N LEU A 326 4.22 -2.81 2.14
CA LEU A 326 5.66 -2.93 1.94
C LEU A 326 5.96 -2.87 0.44
N HIS A 327 7.15 -2.42 0.08
CA HIS A 327 7.64 -2.41 -1.31
C HIS A 327 8.52 -3.63 -1.60
N GLY A 328 8.99 -3.74 -2.85
CA GLY A 328 9.95 -4.75 -3.27
C GLY A 328 11.20 -4.80 -2.39
N SER A 329 11.84 -5.97 -2.40
CA SER A 329 12.98 -6.36 -1.54
C SER A 329 12.74 -6.44 -0.03
N SER A 330 11.55 -6.05 0.46
CA SER A 330 11.25 -6.14 1.90
C SER A 330 11.20 -7.59 2.38
N THR A 331 11.91 -7.91 3.45
CA THR A 331 11.74 -9.20 4.16
C THR A 331 10.57 -9.18 5.15
N GLY A 332 10.15 -7.98 5.58
CA GLY A 332 8.98 -7.77 6.41
C GLY A 332 9.05 -6.48 7.23
N MET A 333 8.19 -6.41 8.23
CA MET A 333 8.11 -5.32 9.19
C MET A 333 7.61 -5.84 10.53
N THR A 334 8.15 -5.34 11.63
CA THR A 334 7.74 -5.75 12.98
C THR A 334 7.25 -4.57 13.80
N ILE A 335 6.42 -4.89 14.80
CA ILE A 335 6.08 -3.99 15.90
C ILE A 335 6.52 -4.69 17.18
N THR A 336 7.48 -4.10 17.89
CA THR A 336 8.01 -4.64 19.14
C THR A 336 7.65 -3.75 20.34
N GLN A 337 7.75 -4.33 21.54
CA GLN A 337 7.47 -3.68 22.81
C GLN A 337 8.78 -3.52 23.61
N PRO A 338 9.53 -2.40 23.46
CA PRO A 338 10.83 -2.22 24.10
C PRO A 338 10.85 -2.40 25.62
N ARG A 339 9.74 -2.08 26.30
CA ARG A 339 9.61 -2.26 27.76
C ARG A 339 9.47 -3.71 28.21
N CYS A 340 9.42 -4.65 27.28
CA CYS A 340 9.27 -6.08 27.52
C CYS A 340 10.35 -6.83 26.73
N GLU A 341 11.62 -6.43 26.91
CA GLU A 341 12.78 -7.05 26.27
C GLU A 341 12.62 -7.17 24.75
N ASP A 342 12.14 -6.08 24.12
CA ASP A 342 11.90 -6.02 22.67
C ASP A 342 10.96 -7.11 22.11
N ARG A 343 10.08 -7.66 22.95
CA ARG A 343 9.10 -8.66 22.52
C ARG A 343 8.32 -8.21 21.28
N THR A 344 8.36 -9.03 20.24
CA THR A 344 7.57 -8.84 19.02
C THR A 344 6.08 -9.03 19.29
N LEU A 345 5.29 -7.99 19.03
CA LEU A 345 3.83 -8.03 19.11
C LEU A 345 3.20 -8.41 17.77
N VAL A 346 3.78 -7.90 16.69
CA VAL A 346 3.27 -8.09 15.33
C VAL A 346 4.44 -8.35 14.39
N ASP A 347 4.31 -9.37 13.55
CA ASP A 347 5.25 -9.71 12.49
C ASP A 347 4.53 -9.73 11.13
N HIS A 348 4.85 -8.75 10.29
CA HIS A 348 4.34 -8.60 8.92
C HIS A 348 5.35 -9.16 7.92
N ARG A 349 5.65 -10.45 7.98
CA ARG A 349 6.51 -11.10 6.99
C ARG A 349 6.00 -10.87 5.56
N SER A 350 6.92 -10.58 4.66
CA SER A 350 6.64 -10.42 3.23
C SER A 350 6.58 -11.77 2.53
N ARG A 351 5.62 -11.95 1.62
CA ARG A 351 5.50 -13.14 0.78
C ARG A 351 5.52 -12.75 -0.69
N TYR A 352 6.33 -13.46 -1.47
CA TYR A 352 6.59 -13.19 -2.88
C TYR A 352 6.08 -14.33 -3.74
N ALA A 353 5.59 -14.01 -4.93
CA ALA A 353 5.10 -15.04 -5.85
C ALA A 353 6.27 -15.79 -6.50
N ALA A 354 5.97 -16.94 -7.11
CA ALA A 354 6.92 -17.64 -7.98
C ALA A 354 7.34 -16.74 -9.17
N PRO A 355 8.55 -16.92 -9.74
CA PRO A 355 9.05 -16.09 -10.84
C PRO A 355 8.14 -16.00 -12.07
N SER A 356 7.30 -17.01 -12.31
CA SER A 356 6.32 -17.05 -13.41
C SER A 356 5.06 -16.22 -13.16
N ASP A 357 4.90 -15.62 -11.97
CA ASP A 357 3.71 -14.82 -11.65
C ASP A 357 3.62 -13.57 -12.55
N PRO A 358 2.40 -13.21 -12.99
CA PRO A 358 2.19 -12.03 -13.81
C PRO A 358 2.82 -10.75 -13.26
N VAL A 359 2.94 -10.59 -11.94
CA VAL A 359 3.54 -9.40 -11.30
C VAL A 359 4.98 -9.13 -11.74
N TYR A 360 5.76 -10.17 -12.09
CA TYR A 360 7.14 -10.04 -12.57
C TYR A 360 7.24 -9.90 -14.09
N THR A 361 6.18 -10.25 -14.82
CA THR A 361 6.12 -10.17 -16.29
C THR A 361 5.54 -8.85 -16.80
N LEU A 362 5.14 -7.94 -15.89
CA LEU A 362 4.54 -6.66 -16.25
C LEU A 362 5.50 -5.79 -17.06
N ARG A 363 4.96 -5.12 -18.09
CA ARG A 363 5.70 -4.17 -18.92
C ARG A 363 4.88 -2.89 -19.16
N PRO A 364 5.50 -1.69 -19.14
CA PRO A 364 6.85 -1.43 -18.63
C PRO A 364 6.96 -1.81 -17.16
N VAL A 365 8.17 -2.12 -16.71
CA VAL A 365 8.46 -2.28 -15.29
C VAL A 365 8.56 -0.87 -14.71
N LEU A 366 7.65 -0.52 -13.79
CA LEU A 366 7.51 0.85 -13.27
C LEU A 366 8.18 1.06 -11.93
N HIS A 367 8.43 -0.03 -11.21
CA HIS A 367 9.03 -0.09 -9.89
C HIS A 367 9.35 -1.56 -9.59
N GLU A 368 10.12 -1.79 -8.54
CA GLU A 368 10.40 -3.14 -8.06
C GLU A 368 9.11 -3.77 -7.50
N PRO A 369 8.69 -4.94 -8.03
CA PRO A 369 7.46 -5.61 -7.59
C PRO A 369 7.40 -5.82 -6.07
N GLY A 370 6.28 -5.41 -5.47
CA GLY A 370 6.05 -5.58 -4.04
C GLY A 370 5.69 -7.03 -3.66
N PRO A 371 5.63 -7.33 -2.36
CA PRO A 371 5.10 -8.61 -1.90
C PRO A 371 3.64 -8.80 -2.32
N ILE A 372 3.30 -10.03 -2.70
CA ILE A 372 1.92 -10.41 -3.08
C ILE A 372 1.00 -10.63 -1.88
N ALA A 373 1.57 -10.73 -0.67
CA ALA A 373 0.87 -10.73 0.60
C ALA A 373 1.83 -10.31 1.71
N THR A 374 1.29 -9.69 2.76
CA THR A 374 1.99 -9.44 4.02
C THR A 374 1.24 -10.15 5.15
N GLY A 375 1.95 -10.56 6.19
CA GLY A 375 1.33 -11.21 7.33
C GLY A 375 0.30 -10.28 8.01
N TYR A 376 -0.96 -10.69 8.12
CA TYR A 376 -2.01 -9.91 8.77
C TYR A 376 -2.37 -10.49 10.14
N LEU A 377 -2.08 -9.79 11.23
CA LEU A 377 -2.43 -10.23 12.58
C LEU A 377 -3.96 -10.20 12.78
N LEU A 378 -4.50 -11.24 13.41
CA LEU A 378 -5.84 -11.29 14.00
C LEU A 378 -5.79 -11.91 15.39
N SER A 379 -6.44 -11.27 16.36
CA SER A 379 -6.72 -11.84 17.70
C SER A 379 -8.01 -11.24 18.26
N ARG A 380 -8.94 -12.10 18.67
CA ARG A 380 -10.17 -11.68 19.37
C ARG A 380 -9.87 -11.27 20.81
N THR A 381 -8.93 -11.95 21.46
CA THR A 381 -8.45 -11.58 22.80
C THR A 381 -7.74 -10.23 22.77
N GLY A 382 -6.89 -10.03 21.76
CA GLY A 382 -6.12 -8.82 21.49
C GLY A 382 -4.89 -8.64 22.40
N ILE A 383 -3.83 -8.06 21.84
CA ILE A 383 -2.54 -7.86 22.52
C ILE A 383 -2.60 -6.57 23.36
N PRO A 384 -2.35 -6.62 24.67
CA PRO A 384 -2.48 -5.45 25.53
C PRO A 384 -1.42 -4.38 25.26
N VAL A 385 -1.85 -3.12 25.18
CA VAL A 385 -1.01 -1.93 25.00
C VAL A 385 -1.52 -0.77 25.85
N ARG A 386 -0.63 0.09 26.34
CA ARG A 386 -0.98 1.21 27.23
C ARG A 386 -0.72 2.57 26.58
N ALA A 387 -1.53 3.56 26.93
CA ALA A 387 -1.25 4.94 26.58
C ALA A 387 0.16 5.35 27.05
N GLY A 388 0.91 6.05 26.20
CA GLY A 388 2.29 6.48 26.44
C GLY A 388 3.35 5.38 26.32
N GLU A 389 2.96 4.11 26.21
CA GLU A 389 3.89 2.99 26.01
C GLU A 389 4.63 3.14 24.67
N PRO A 390 5.97 2.99 24.67
CA PRO A 390 6.72 2.95 23.42
C PRO A 390 6.48 1.63 22.70
N LEU A 391 6.14 1.68 21.43
CA LEU A 391 6.23 0.55 20.50
C LEU A 391 7.23 0.90 19.40
N ARG A 392 8.21 0.04 19.15
CA ARG A 392 9.17 0.24 18.05
C ARG A 392 8.60 -0.42 16.80
N VAL A 393 8.59 0.35 15.71
CA VAL A 393 8.11 -0.07 14.41
C VAL A 393 9.30 -0.10 13.46
N SER A 394 9.68 -1.30 13.01
CA SER A 394 10.87 -1.55 12.20
C SER A 394 10.50 -2.15 10.84
N GLY A 395 11.03 -1.60 9.76
CA GLY A 395 10.91 -2.15 8.40
C GLY A 395 12.26 -2.64 7.88
N PHE A 396 12.26 -3.78 7.19
CA PHE A 396 13.46 -4.49 6.78
C PHE A 396 13.49 -4.68 5.26
N TYR A 397 14.62 -4.34 4.64
CA TYR A 397 14.84 -4.38 3.19
C TYR A 397 16.23 -4.93 2.88
N ASP A 398 16.41 -5.54 1.72
CA ASP A 398 17.74 -5.84 1.17
C ASP A 398 18.60 -4.57 1.17
N ASN A 399 19.85 -4.67 1.61
CA ASN A 399 20.80 -3.57 1.60
C ASN A 399 21.99 -3.82 0.66
N ALA A 400 22.07 -4.99 0.03
CA ALA A 400 23.08 -5.23 -1.00
C ALA A 400 22.86 -4.29 -2.20
N ARG A 401 21.60 -4.03 -2.54
CA ARG A 401 21.20 -3.19 -3.67
C ARG A 401 20.45 -1.93 -3.21
N PRO A 402 20.46 -0.86 -4.02
CA PRO A 402 19.67 0.33 -3.72
C PRO A 402 18.17 0.11 -4.03
N HIS A 403 17.31 0.62 -3.15
CA HIS A 403 15.85 0.58 -3.31
C HIS A 403 15.26 1.98 -3.07
N PRO A 404 14.89 2.72 -4.13
CA PRO A 404 14.34 4.05 -3.98
C PRO A 404 12.90 4.01 -3.44
N GLN A 405 12.56 4.99 -2.61
CA GLN A 405 11.18 5.28 -2.19
C GLN A 405 10.39 4.08 -1.62
N VAL A 406 11.05 3.18 -0.89
CA VAL A 406 10.38 2.08 -0.17
C VAL A 406 9.43 2.59 0.91
N MET A 407 8.39 1.82 1.24
CA MET A 407 7.43 2.13 2.30
C MET A 407 7.37 1.01 3.34
N ALA A 408 7.35 1.33 4.63
CA ALA A 408 7.06 0.36 5.68
C ALA A 408 6.02 0.94 6.64
N ILE A 409 4.77 0.50 6.43
CA ILE A 409 3.57 1.10 7.00
C ILE A 409 2.67 0.00 7.55
N SER A 410 2.20 0.14 8.78
CA SER A 410 1.23 -0.76 9.41
C SER A 410 -0.05 -0.01 9.79
N HIS A 411 -1.19 -0.56 9.36
CA HIS A 411 -2.49 -0.23 9.93
C HIS A 411 -2.72 -1.14 11.14
N VAL A 412 -2.80 -0.55 12.34
CA VAL A 412 -3.01 -1.28 13.60
C VAL A 412 -4.38 -0.91 14.16
N TYR A 413 -5.22 -1.89 14.46
CA TYR A 413 -6.57 -1.67 14.99
C TYR A 413 -6.61 -1.97 16.48
N VAL A 414 -6.78 -0.92 17.28
CA VAL A 414 -6.79 -1.01 18.75
C VAL A 414 -8.22 -0.89 19.27
N ALA A 415 -8.71 -1.92 19.94
CA ALA A 415 -9.93 -1.85 20.74
C ALA A 415 -9.62 -1.16 22.08
N PRO A 416 -10.24 0.00 22.39
CA PRO A 416 -9.98 0.69 23.65
C PRO A 416 -10.38 -0.14 24.87
N GLY A 417 -9.65 0.05 25.97
CA GLY A 417 -9.90 -0.61 27.25
C GLY A 417 -9.13 -1.91 27.43
N LEU A 418 -8.69 -2.14 28.66
CA LEU A 418 -8.05 -3.36 29.13
C LEU A 418 -8.78 -3.88 30.37
N PRO A 419 -8.92 -5.21 30.52
CA PRO A 419 -9.32 -5.79 31.80
C PRO A 419 -8.34 -5.36 32.90
N ARG A 420 -8.85 -5.25 34.14
CA ARG A 420 -8.01 -4.94 35.31
C ARG A 420 -6.99 -6.06 35.54
N GLY A 421 -5.82 -5.70 36.05
CA GLY A 421 -4.79 -6.66 36.45
C GLY A 421 -3.97 -7.28 35.31
N VAL A 422 -4.25 -6.99 34.03
CA VAL A 422 -3.44 -7.53 32.90
C VAL A 422 -2.00 -7.00 32.99
N PRO A 423 -0.96 -7.83 33.12
CA PRO A 423 0.42 -7.37 33.19
C PRO A 423 0.87 -6.62 31.93
N ARG A 424 1.91 -5.77 32.03
CA ARG A 424 2.45 -5.04 30.86
C ARG A 424 3.04 -5.98 29.81
N CYS A 425 3.79 -6.96 30.28
CA CYS A 425 4.45 -7.96 29.45
C CYS A 425 3.69 -9.30 29.45
N ALA A 426 2.37 -9.29 29.64
CA ALA A 426 1.53 -10.48 29.60
C ALA A 426 1.73 -11.24 28.28
N PRO A 427 1.86 -12.58 28.26
CA PRO A 427 2.11 -13.37 27.04
C PRO A 427 1.20 -12.99 25.87
N LEU A 428 1.67 -13.22 24.63
CA LEU A 428 0.82 -13.01 23.46
C LEU A 428 -0.41 -13.92 23.56
N PRO A 429 -1.60 -13.44 23.16
CA PRO A 429 -2.80 -14.26 23.20
C PRO A 429 -2.66 -15.54 22.37
N SER A 430 -3.14 -16.67 22.89
CA SER A 430 -3.10 -17.96 22.19
C SER A 430 -3.92 -17.98 20.89
N ASP A 431 -4.87 -17.05 20.73
CA ASP A 431 -5.69 -16.91 19.52
C ASP A 431 -5.09 -15.93 18.48
N ALA A 432 -3.94 -15.34 18.78
CA ALA A 432 -3.20 -14.51 17.84
C ALA A 432 -2.68 -15.37 16.68
N ARG A 433 -3.06 -14.99 15.45
CA ARG A 433 -2.67 -15.71 14.24
C ARG A 433 -2.42 -14.77 13.07
N THR A 434 -1.61 -15.25 12.15
CA THR A 434 -1.36 -14.56 10.87
C THR A 434 -2.34 -15.05 9.81
N HIS A 435 -3.13 -14.13 9.27
CA HIS A 435 -3.95 -14.31 8.09
C HIS A 435 -3.19 -13.89 6.84
N TRP A 436 -3.37 -14.64 5.76
CA TRP A 436 -2.71 -14.43 4.48
C TRP A 436 -3.75 -14.24 3.39
N THR A 437 -3.67 -13.14 2.64
CA THR A 437 -4.52 -12.87 1.48
C THR A 437 -4.19 -13.82 0.31
N ARG A 438 -2.94 -14.29 0.27
CA ARG A 438 -2.40 -15.24 -0.70
C ARG A 438 -1.37 -16.14 0.00
N ARG A 439 -1.41 -17.45 -0.29
CA ARG A 439 -0.64 -18.50 0.45
C ARG A 439 0.34 -19.28 -0.41
N ASP A 440 0.34 -19.09 -1.71
CA ASP A 440 1.38 -19.57 -2.60
C ASP A 440 2.60 -18.64 -2.55
N GLY A 441 3.71 -19.09 -3.15
CA GLY A 441 4.98 -18.36 -3.12
C GLY A 441 5.80 -18.57 -1.85
N ASP A 442 6.88 -17.81 -1.70
CA ASP A 442 7.90 -17.94 -0.64
C ASP A 442 8.07 -16.64 0.18
N PHE A 443 9.05 -16.64 1.08
CA PHE A 443 9.39 -15.49 1.94
C PHE A 443 10.71 -14.81 1.52
N THR A 444 11.29 -15.20 0.40
CA THR A 444 12.58 -14.70 -0.07
C THR A 444 12.32 -13.64 -1.13
N PRO A 445 12.68 -12.37 -0.89
CA PRO A 445 12.49 -11.35 -1.91
C PRO A 445 13.28 -11.71 -3.17
N PRO A 446 12.66 -11.72 -4.36
CA PRO A 446 13.37 -12.00 -5.59
C PRO A 446 14.34 -10.87 -5.92
N ALA A 447 15.48 -11.22 -6.51
CA ALA A 447 16.40 -10.24 -7.06
C ALA A 447 15.85 -9.69 -8.38
N VAL A 448 15.04 -8.63 -8.31
CA VAL A 448 14.50 -7.94 -9.49
C VAL A 448 15.27 -6.65 -9.72
N THR A 449 15.61 -6.38 -10.99
CA THR A 449 16.15 -5.09 -11.44
C THR A 449 15.07 -4.38 -12.23
N VAL A 450 14.92 -3.07 -12.05
CA VAL A 450 14.04 -2.26 -12.90
C VAL A 450 14.82 -1.90 -14.17
N PRO A 451 14.42 -2.40 -15.36
CA PRO A 451 15.07 -2.02 -16.61
C PRO A 451 14.74 -0.58 -17.00
N LEU A 452 15.57 0.02 -17.86
CA LEU A 452 15.10 1.15 -18.66
C LEU A 452 14.16 0.58 -19.72
N ASN A 453 13.02 1.25 -19.94
CA ASN A 453 12.03 0.81 -20.91
C ASN A 453 12.05 1.77 -22.11
N GLY A 454 12.04 1.21 -23.31
CA GLY A 454 11.84 1.91 -24.58
C GLY A 454 10.67 1.32 -25.38
N LEU A 455 10.42 1.86 -26.56
CA LEU A 455 9.45 1.34 -27.52
C LEU A 455 10.19 0.86 -28.77
N ASP A 456 9.87 -0.34 -29.25
CA ASP A 456 10.36 -0.82 -30.55
C ASP A 456 9.58 -0.17 -31.72
N ALA A 457 10.00 -0.46 -32.94
CA ALA A 457 9.36 0.07 -34.16
C ALA A 457 7.87 -0.31 -34.30
N ARG A 458 7.39 -1.30 -33.55
CA ARG A 458 5.99 -1.76 -33.51
C ARG A 458 5.23 -1.18 -32.31
N GLY A 459 5.84 -0.29 -31.52
CA GLY A 459 5.26 0.30 -30.32
C GLY A 459 5.18 -0.66 -29.13
N ARG A 460 5.93 -1.76 -29.13
CA ARG A 460 6.00 -2.69 -28.00
C ARG A 460 7.04 -2.22 -27.00
N VAL A 461 6.76 -2.41 -25.72
CA VAL A 461 7.72 -2.10 -24.66
C VAL A 461 8.85 -3.11 -24.70
N VAL A 462 10.07 -2.60 -24.81
CA VAL A 462 11.31 -3.38 -24.76
C VAL A 462 12.23 -2.82 -23.70
N GLU A 463 13.07 -3.67 -23.13
CA GLU A 463 14.19 -3.23 -22.33
C GLU A 463 15.24 -2.57 -23.24
N ILE A 464 15.82 -1.47 -22.78
CA ILE A 464 16.91 -0.77 -23.46
C ILE A 464 18.09 -0.61 -22.52
N ASP A 465 19.31 -0.70 -23.05
CA ASP A 465 20.50 -0.44 -22.23
C ASP A 465 20.74 1.05 -21.99
N ARG A 466 20.40 1.86 -22.99
CA ARG A 466 20.53 3.31 -22.93
C ARG A 466 19.48 4.01 -23.82
N PRO A 467 19.05 5.23 -23.47
CA PRO A 467 18.22 6.04 -24.33
C PRO A 467 18.97 6.48 -25.61
N GLU A 468 18.22 6.78 -26.67
CA GLU A 468 18.77 7.36 -27.89
C GLU A 468 19.38 8.74 -27.64
N GLY A 469 20.43 9.08 -28.40
CA GLY A 469 21.11 10.37 -28.35
C GLY A 469 22.59 10.25 -27.95
N PRO A 470 23.40 11.28 -28.24
CA PRO A 470 24.82 11.26 -27.95
C PRO A 470 25.08 11.24 -26.45
N GLU A 471 26.19 10.62 -26.06
CA GLU A 471 26.73 10.74 -24.71
C GLU A 471 27.42 12.11 -24.55
N VAL A 472 27.09 12.80 -23.47
CA VAL A 472 27.74 14.06 -23.09
C VAL A 472 28.74 13.77 -21.99
N VAL A 473 30.02 14.06 -22.24
CA VAL A 473 31.08 13.95 -21.23
C VAL A 473 31.18 15.28 -20.48
N ALA A 474 31.11 15.22 -19.16
CA ALA A 474 31.25 16.37 -18.27
C ALA A 474 32.33 16.14 -17.20
N GLY A 475 32.87 17.25 -16.69
CA GLY A 475 33.89 17.26 -15.64
C GLY A 475 33.27 17.09 -14.25
N SER A 476 33.55 18.02 -13.34
CA SER A 476 33.08 18.01 -11.95
C SER A 476 31.62 18.44 -11.76
N GLU A 477 31.03 19.10 -12.76
CA GLU A 477 29.64 19.54 -12.72
C GLU A 477 28.91 19.20 -14.02
N ALA A 478 27.64 18.79 -13.90
CA ALA A 478 26.75 18.60 -15.02
C ALA A 478 25.34 19.10 -14.69
N THR A 479 24.63 19.62 -15.68
CA THR A 479 23.22 19.99 -15.55
C THR A 479 22.37 19.15 -16.51
N VAL A 480 21.25 18.65 -16.00
CA VAL A 480 20.27 17.88 -16.75
C VAL A 480 18.94 18.61 -16.67
N ALA A 481 18.40 19.01 -17.81
CA ALA A 481 17.06 19.57 -17.89
C ALA A 481 16.00 18.45 -17.94
N LEU A 482 14.92 18.62 -17.18
CA LEU A 482 13.70 17.83 -17.24
C LEU A 482 12.67 18.67 -17.98
N ARG A 483 12.45 18.32 -19.25
CA ARG A 483 11.47 18.97 -20.12
C ARG A 483 10.96 18.01 -21.19
N GLY A 484 9.71 18.16 -21.60
CA GLY A 484 9.11 17.39 -22.68
C GLY A 484 9.16 15.89 -22.43
N SER A 485 8.99 15.46 -21.17
CA SER A 485 9.08 14.06 -20.75
C SER A 485 10.41 13.38 -21.10
N ARG A 486 11.52 14.13 -21.01
CA ARG A 486 12.89 13.66 -21.28
C ARG A 486 13.87 14.23 -20.25
N PHE A 487 14.98 13.51 -20.05
CA PHE A 487 16.21 14.05 -19.48
C PHE A 487 17.09 14.59 -20.62
N ALA A 488 17.63 15.79 -20.46
CA ALA A 488 18.50 16.41 -21.46
C ALA A 488 19.80 16.92 -20.79
N PRO A 489 20.95 16.27 -21.02
CA PRO A 489 21.16 15.12 -21.91
C PRO A 489 20.61 13.79 -21.34
N PRO A 490 20.21 12.84 -22.19
CA PRO A 490 19.73 11.52 -21.75
C PRO A 490 20.89 10.53 -21.47
N ASN A 491 22.08 10.77 -22.03
CA ASN A 491 23.29 9.99 -21.77
C ASN A 491 24.37 10.95 -21.27
N LEU A 492 24.89 10.71 -20.06
CA LEU A 492 25.88 11.56 -19.41
C LEU A 492 27.03 10.69 -18.90
N SER A 493 28.28 11.13 -19.11
CA SER A 493 29.48 10.53 -18.50
C SER A 493 30.16 11.58 -17.64
N VAL A 494 30.35 11.30 -16.35
CA VAL A 494 30.93 12.23 -15.37
C VAL A 494 32.12 11.59 -14.66
N ALA A 495 33.02 12.42 -14.13
CA ALA A 495 34.08 11.94 -13.24
C ALA A 495 33.50 11.52 -11.87
N ARG A 496 34.16 10.59 -11.18
CA ARG A 496 33.90 10.34 -9.76
C ARG A 496 34.00 11.64 -8.96
N GLY A 497 33.06 11.86 -8.04
CA GLY A 497 32.95 13.09 -7.26
C GLY A 497 32.22 14.23 -7.97
N ALA A 498 31.81 14.04 -9.23
CA ALA A 498 31.04 15.05 -9.94
C ALA A 498 29.64 15.24 -9.35
N THR A 499 29.13 16.46 -9.42
CA THR A 499 27.77 16.81 -9.02
C THR A 499 26.88 17.03 -10.24
N VAL A 500 25.81 16.22 -10.34
CA VAL A 500 24.77 16.40 -11.36
C VAL A 500 23.60 17.17 -10.75
N THR A 501 23.14 18.19 -11.48
CA THR A 501 22.00 19.03 -11.13
C THR A 501 20.86 18.82 -12.11
N TRP A 502 19.74 18.26 -11.66
CA TRP A 502 18.50 18.15 -12.43
C TRP A 502 17.62 19.38 -12.22
N ARG A 503 17.13 20.00 -13.30
CA ARG A 503 16.28 21.20 -13.28
C ARG A 503 14.94 20.94 -13.98
N TRP A 504 13.83 21.29 -13.34
CA TRP A 504 12.50 21.15 -13.92
C TRP A 504 12.16 22.40 -14.74
N GLU A 505 12.12 22.26 -16.05
CA GLU A 505 11.98 23.38 -16.98
C GLU A 505 10.58 23.47 -17.63
N ASP A 506 9.73 22.46 -17.45
CA ASP A 506 8.34 22.48 -17.92
C ASP A 506 7.31 22.43 -16.77
N ALA A 507 6.03 22.54 -17.13
CA ALA A 507 4.93 22.51 -16.17
C ALA A 507 4.56 21.08 -15.74
N ALA A 508 4.95 20.08 -16.54
CA ALA A 508 4.69 18.69 -16.21
C ALA A 508 5.49 18.30 -14.97
N ARG A 509 4.93 17.34 -14.23
CA ARG A 509 5.59 16.85 -13.02
C ARG A 509 6.50 15.71 -13.38
N HIS A 510 7.70 15.73 -12.81
CA HIS A 510 8.73 14.73 -13.06
C HIS A 510 9.45 14.35 -11.76
N ASN A 511 10.18 13.25 -11.82
CA ASN A 511 11.11 12.79 -10.79
C ASN A 511 12.36 12.20 -11.44
N VAL A 512 13.41 12.09 -10.63
CA VAL A 512 14.63 11.35 -10.92
C VAL A 512 14.58 10.11 -10.02
N LEU A 513 14.45 8.91 -10.57
CA LEU A 513 14.40 7.69 -9.80
C LEU A 513 15.40 6.67 -10.36
N LEU A 514 16.11 5.96 -9.47
CA LEU A 514 17.00 4.89 -9.86
C LEU A 514 16.19 3.67 -10.35
N ALA A 515 16.52 3.20 -11.55
CA ALA A 515 16.10 1.91 -12.08
C ALA A 515 17.11 0.81 -11.66
N GLY A 516 18.40 1.13 -11.78
CA GLY A 516 19.51 0.30 -11.29
C GLY A 516 20.82 1.08 -11.26
N GLY A 517 21.74 0.68 -10.38
CA GLY A 517 23.07 1.27 -10.28
C GLY A 517 23.74 1.02 -8.92
N PRO A 518 24.96 1.54 -8.71
CA PRO A 518 25.75 1.27 -7.51
C PRO A 518 25.18 1.84 -6.20
N ARG A 519 24.50 2.99 -6.26
CA ARG A 519 23.94 3.71 -5.11
C ARG A 519 22.61 4.38 -5.46
N ASN A 520 21.74 4.53 -4.47
CA ASN A 520 20.43 5.13 -4.71
C ASN A 520 20.51 6.59 -5.19
N VAL A 521 19.65 6.93 -6.15
CA VAL A 521 19.36 8.29 -6.63
C VAL A 521 17.85 8.43 -6.71
N ALA A 522 17.29 9.32 -5.89
CA ALA A 522 15.84 9.51 -5.83
C ALA A 522 15.48 10.96 -5.50
N SER A 523 14.59 11.54 -6.30
CA SER A 523 13.95 12.82 -6.02
C SER A 523 12.47 12.63 -5.72
N SER A 524 11.88 13.55 -4.94
CA SER A 524 10.42 13.67 -4.91
C SER A 524 9.89 14.14 -6.28
N THR A 525 8.60 13.89 -6.54
CA THR A 525 7.91 14.40 -7.74
C THR A 525 7.71 15.91 -7.62
N ARG A 526 8.38 16.66 -8.49
CA ARG A 526 8.43 18.13 -8.49
C ARG A 526 7.93 18.68 -9.84
N GLY A 527 7.76 19.98 -9.94
CA GLY A 527 7.37 20.69 -11.16
C GLY A 527 8.30 21.88 -11.44
N ARG A 528 7.92 22.71 -12.42
CA ARG A 528 8.67 23.88 -12.90
C ARG A 528 9.44 24.64 -11.81
N GLY A 529 10.70 24.96 -12.08
CA GLY A 529 11.57 25.76 -11.21
C GLY A 529 12.24 24.96 -10.09
N ALA A 530 11.85 23.70 -9.88
CA ALA A 530 12.53 22.84 -8.93
C ALA A 530 13.95 22.46 -9.40
N THR A 531 14.83 22.22 -8.42
CA THR A 531 16.18 21.70 -8.65
C THR A 531 16.45 20.53 -7.70
N TYR A 532 17.17 19.51 -8.17
CA TYR A 532 17.69 18.39 -7.38
C TYR A 532 19.18 18.21 -7.71
N ARG A 533 20.02 17.96 -6.71
CA ARG A 533 21.46 17.80 -6.89
C ARG A 533 21.92 16.49 -6.25
N ARG A 534 22.84 15.79 -6.92
CA ARG A 534 23.47 14.58 -6.40
C ARG A 534 24.94 14.54 -6.81
N THR A 535 25.80 14.27 -5.83
CA THR A 535 27.22 13.96 -6.05
C THR A 535 27.38 12.45 -6.24
N PHE A 536 28.20 12.06 -7.22
CA PHE A 536 28.42 10.67 -7.62
C PHE A 536 29.81 10.19 -7.22
N ASP A 537 29.94 9.66 -6.00
CA ASP A 537 31.24 9.24 -5.43
C ASP A 537 31.60 7.77 -5.71
N THR A 538 30.65 6.98 -6.22
CA THR A 538 30.83 5.56 -6.52
C THR A 538 30.77 5.35 -8.04
N PRO A 539 31.87 4.90 -8.67
CA PRO A 539 31.93 4.58 -10.10
C PRO A 539 30.90 3.53 -10.53
N GLY A 540 30.55 3.55 -11.82
CA GLY A 540 29.64 2.63 -12.48
C GLY A 540 28.44 3.31 -13.12
N THR A 541 27.59 2.49 -13.74
CA THR A 541 26.42 2.95 -14.50
C THR A 541 25.19 3.14 -13.63
N TYR A 542 24.63 4.35 -13.65
CA TYR A 542 23.35 4.68 -13.02
C TYR A 542 22.27 4.81 -14.10
N LYS A 543 21.35 3.85 -14.12
CA LYS A 543 20.15 3.84 -14.96
C LYS A 543 19.04 4.57 -14.19
N LEU A 544 18.59 5.71 -14.70
CA LEU A 544 17.59 6.59 -14.08
C LEU A 544 16.34 6.69 -14.97
N PHE A 545 15.19 6.85 -14.35
CA PHE A 545 13.92 7.00 -15.07
C PHE A 545 12.94 7.90 -14.33
N CYS A 546 11.88 8.31 -15.02
CA CYS A 546 10.72 8.92 -14.40
C CYS A 546 9.52 7.97 -14.44
N TYR A 547 9.02 7.54 -13.28
CA TYR A 547 7.87 6.61 -13.22
C TYR A 547 6.55 7.18 -13.77
N LEU A 548 6.48 8.51 -13.95
CA LEU A 548 5.33 9.17 -14.59
C LEU A 548 5.39 9.06 -16.12
N HIS A 549 6.58 8.85 -16.69
CA HIS A 549 6.84 8.77 -18.13
C HIS A 549 7.77 7.57 -18.43
N PRO A 550 7.33 6.36 -18.07
CA PRO A 550 8.20 5.21 -17.89
C PRO A 550 8.79 4.64 -19.17
N VAL A 551 8.36 5.09 -20.35
CA VAL A 551 8.88 4.63 -21.64
C VAL A 551 9.56 5.74 -22.45
N THR A 552 9.42 7.01 -22.05
CA THR A 552 9.99 8.15 -22.79
C THR A 552 11.09 8.88 -22.02
N MET A 553 11.10 8.76 -20.69
CA MET A 553 11.97 9.53 -19.81
C MET A 553 12.94 8.61 -19.08
N GLN A 554 14.02 8.27 -19.78
CA GLN A 554 15.11 7.39 -19.35
C GLN A 554 16.42 8.17 -19.42
N GLN A 555 17.35 7.86 -18.52
CA GLN A 555 18.69 8.44 -18.51
C GLN A 555 19.73 7.41 -18.08
N VAL A 556 20.91 7.49 -18.67
CA VAL A 556 22.12 6.82 -18.19
C VAL A 556 23.10 7.89 -17.72
N VAL A 557 23.61 7.72 -16.49
CA VAL A 557 24.76 8.46 -15.98
C VAL A 557 25.88 7.46 -15.71
N GLU A 558 26.93 7.50 -16.53
CA GLU A 558 28.16 6.74 -16.34
C GLU A 558 29.11 7.52 -15.42
N VAL A 559 29.55 6.91 -14.33
CA VAL A 559 30.50 7.52 -13.39
C VAL A 559 31.85 6.83 -13.55
N ARG A 560 32.81 7.54 -14.13
CA ARG A 560 34.15 7.02 -14.40
C ARG A 560 34.93 6.83 -13.09
N ALA A 561 35.78 5.81 -13.03
CA ALA A 561 36.58 5.49 -11.85
C ALA A 561 37.60 6.58 -11.45
N GLY A 562 37.93 7.47 -12.38
CA GLY A 562 39.16 8.27 -12.35
C GLY A 562 40.28 7.44 -12.99
N ASP A 563 41.17 8.10 -13.71
CA ASP A 563 42.43 7.49 -14.15
C ASP A 563 43.41 7.34 -12.96
#